data_AF-A0A4S8LB56-F1
#
_entry.id   AF-A0A4S8LB56-F1
#
_cell.length_a   1.000
_cell.length_b   1.000
_cell.length_c   1.000
_cell.angle_alpha   90.00
_cell.angle_beta   90.00
_cell.angle_gamma   90.00
#
_symmetry.space_group_name_H-M   'P 1'
#
loop_
_entity.id
_entity.type
_entity.pdbx_description
1 polymer ?
#
loop_
_entity_poly.entity_id
_entity_poly.type
_entity_poly.pdbx_seq_one_letter_code
_entity_poly.pdbx_strand_id
1 'polypeptide(L)'
;MAHYLSLNRADFLFVPAQEQFGISEPHAVQVMIYSTGFRSSSYLNKGPSSNSQVAVENIMIAHLSQACNFPKRVILEGTTYILHGERLPCELVKELVLKHGEESVKIADDKWIFEFVPKKGSLGMKKLEA
;
A
#
# COMPACT_ATOMS: atom_id res chain seq x y z
N MET A 1 11.01 13.19 -3.88
CA MET A 1 9.85 13.14 -4.80
C MET A 1 8.82 12.24 -4.14
N ALA A 2 7.66 12.75 -3.73
CA ALA A 2 6.65 11.94 -3.04
C ALA A 2 5.98 10.99 -4.04
N HIS A 3 6.27 9.70 -3.97
CA HIS A 3 5.59 8.69 -4.77
C HIS A 3 4.21 8.44 -4.15
N TYR A 4 3.15 8.86 -4.83
CA TYR A 4 1.79 8.59 -4.40
C TYR A 4 1.31 7.28 -5.03
N LEU A 5 0.92 6.32 -4.19
CA LEU A 5 0.21 5.12 -4.66
C LEU A 5 -1.09 5.53 -5.34
N SER A 6 -1.31 5.05 -6.56
CA SER A 6 -2.51 5.39 -7.33
C SER A 6 -3.60 4.34 -7.14
N LEU A 7 -4.86 4.79 -7.08
CA LEU A 7 -5.99 3.86 -7.04
C LEU A 7 -6.14 3.16 -8.39
N ASN A 8 -6.52 1.89 -8.34
CA ASN A 8 -6.77 1.00 -9.48
C ASN A 8 -5.57 0.84 -10.43
N ARG A 9 -4.36 1.04 -9.91
CA ARG A 9 -3.11 0.83 -10.63
C ARG A 9 -2.21 -0.10 -9.82
N ALA A 10 -1.50 -0.98 -10.51
CA ALA A 10 -0.39 -1.72 -9.92
C ALA A 10 0.87 -0.84 -9.99
N ASP A 11 1.45 -0.57 -8.84
CA ASP A 11 2.68 0.20 -8.67
C ASP A 11 3.73 -0.67 -7.96
N PHE A 12 5.02 -0.36 -8.14
CA PHE A 12 6.08 -0.94 -7.31
C PHE A 12 6.44 0.02 -6.19
N LEU A 13 6.30 -0.45 -4.95
CA LEU A 13 6.80 0.26 -3.79
C LEU A 13 8.27 -0.14 -3.57
N PHE A 14 9.15 0.86 -3.57
CA PHE A 14 10.54 0.68 -3.19
C PHE A 14 10.67 0.66 -1.66
N VAL A 15 11.27 -0.40 -1.13
CA VAL A 15 11.63 -0.55 0.27
C VAL A 15 13.15 -0.58 0.34
N PRO A 16 13.81 0.44 0.90
CA PRO A 16 15.27 0.44 1.02
C PRO A 16 15.74 -0.66 1.99
N ALA A 17 17.04 -0.96 1.98
CA ALA A 17 17.63 -1.76 3.03
C ALA A 17 17.40 -1.08 4.40
N GLN A 18 16.94 -1.86 5.37
CA GLN A 18 16.63 -1.41 6.74
C GLN A 18 17.08 -2.51 7.71
N GLU A 19 18.35 -2.46 8.09
CA GLU A 19 18.98 -3.46 8.96
C GLU A 19 18.25 -3.61 10.30
N GLN A 20 17.67 -2.52 10.84
CA GLN A 20 16.90 -2.57 12.09
C GLN A 20 15.67 -3.49 12.03
N PHE A 21 15.17 -3.80 10.82
CA PHE A 21 14.07 -4.73 10.59
C PHE A 21 14.53 -6.05 9.94
N GLY A 22 15.84 -6.26 9.80
CA GLY A 22 16.40 -7.44 9.14
C GLY A 22 16.27 -7.43 7.61
N ILE A 23 16.08 -6.26 7.00
CA ILE A 23 16.00 -6.11 5.54
C ILE A 23 17.39 -5.72 5.03
N SER A 24 18.18 -6.70 4.58
CA SER A 24 19.59 -6.51 4.22
C SER A 24 19.83 -5.88 2.83
N GLU A 25 18.85 -5.96 1.94
CA GLU A 25 18.95 -5.47 0.56
C GLU A 25 17.67 -4.71 0.18
N PRO A 26 17.73 -3.75 -0.75
CA PRO A 26 16.54 -3.03 -1.20
C PRO A 26 15.61 -3.93 -2.02
N HIS A 27 14.31 -3.76 -1.80
CA HIS A 27 13.25 -4.53 -2.44
C HIS A 27 12.25 -3.65 -3.18
N ALA A 28 11.67 -4.20 -4.24
CA ALA A 28 10.51 -3.67 -4.92
C ALA A 28 9.34 -4.63 -4.68
N VAL A 29 8.27 -4.13 -4.06
CA VAL A 29 7.05 -4.90 -3.82
C VAL A 29 5.96 -4.38 -4.75
N GLN A 30 5.36 -5.26 -5.54
CA GLN A 30 4.20 -4.88 -6.35
C GLN A 30 2.99 -4.71 -5.43
N VAL A 31 2.34 -3.56 -5.53
CA VAL A 31 1.18 -3.18 -4.74
C VAL A 31 0.08 -2.65 -5.65
N MET A 32 -1.16 -3.06 -5.39
CA MET A 32 -2.34 -2.48 -6.03
C MET A 32 -3.36 -2.11 -4.97
N ILE A 33 -3.91 -0.90 -5.06
CA ILE A 33 -5.01 -0.47 -4.19
C ILE A 33 -6.24 -0.23 -5.07
N TYR A 34 -7.30 -1.00 -4.88
CA TYR A 34 -8.59 -0.75 -5.53
C TYR A 34 -9.58 -0.18 -4.51
N SER A 35 -10.51 0.66 -4.96
CA SER A 35 -11.55 1.19 -4.08
C SER A 35 -12.92 0.66 -4.46
N THR A 36 -13.59 0.04 -3.50
CA THR A 36 -14.96 -0.44 -3.64
C THR A 36 -15.91 0.59 -2.98
N GLY A 37 -16.93 1.02 -3.72
CA GLY A 37 -18.01 1.87 -3.17
C GLY A 37 -18.12 3.31 -3.67
N PHE A 38 -17.27 3.79 -4.58
CA PHE A 38 -17.44 5.12 -5.17
C PHE A 38 -18.42 5.11 -6.35
N ARG A 39 -19.70 5.38 -6.09
CA ARG A 39 -20.68 5.77 -7.12
C ARG A 39 -20.63 7.26 -7.50
N SER A 40 -19.74 8.06 -6.88
CA SER A 40 -19.66 9.51 -7.12
C SER A 40 -18.27 9.93 -7.60
N SER A 41 -18.24 10.49 -8.81
CA SER A 41 -17.07 10.94 -9.57
C SER A 41 -16.13 11.92 -8.84
N SER A 42 -16.64 12.67 -7.86
CA SER A 42 -15.91 13.77 -7.21
C SER A 42 -14.74 13.37 -6.29
N TYR A 43 -14.64 12.10 -5.90
CA TYR A 43 -13.56 11.61 -5.01
C TYR A 43 -12.53 10.73 -5.72
N LEU A 44 -12.79 10.30 -6.96
CA LEU A 44 -11.85 9.48 -7.75
C LEU A 44 -10.54 10.20 -8.06
N ASN A 45 -10.54 11.54 -8.02
CA ASN A 45 -9.33 12.35 -8.22
C ASN A 45 -8.49 12.58 -6.97
N LYS A 46 -8.91 12.07 -5.80
CA LYS A 46 -8.10 12.09 -4.58
C LYS A 46 -7.62 10.67 -4.34
N GLY A 47 -6.33 10.42 -4.58
CA GLY A 47 -5.69 9.15 -4.27
C GLY A 47 -5.83 8.76 -2.79
N PRO A 48 -5.24 7.63 -2.37
CA PRO A 48 -5.25 7.23 -0.97
C PRO A 48 -4.75 8.40 -0.10
N SER A 49 -5.40 8.65 1.03
CA SER A 49 -4.92 9.62 2.02
C SER A 49 -3.47 9.30 2.44
N SER A 50 -2.71 10.30 2.90
CA SER A 50 -1.36 10.10 3.44
C SER A 50 -1.31 8.98 4.49
N ASN A 51 -2.35 8.89 5.33
CA ASN A 51 -2.43 7.88 6.39
C ASN A 51 -2.57 6.46 5.85
N SER A 52 -3.31 6.26 4.75
CA SER A 52 -3.42 4.95 4.11
C SER A 52 -2.15 4.55 3.34
N GLN A 53 -1.39 5.52 2.83
CA GLN A 53 -0.11 5.25 2.18
C GLN A 53 0.93 4.79 3.21
N VAL A 54 1.06 5.51 4.32
CA VAL A 54 1.93 5.12 5.44
C VAL A 54 1.55 3.74 5.97
N ALA A 55 0.25 3.41 6.04
CA ALA A 55 -0.21 2.09 6.44
C ALA A 55 0.28 0.99 5.50
N VAL A 56 0.18 1.21 4.18
CA VAL A 56 0.66 0.26 3.17
C VAL A 56 2.19 0.11 3.21
N GLU A 57 2.93 1.21 3.34
CA GLU A 57 4.39 1.20 3.48
C GLU A 57 4.84 0.39 4.71
N ASN A 58 4.18 0.60 5.85
CA ASN A 58 4.46 -0.15 7.08
C ASN A 58 4.16 -1.65 6.92
N ILE A 59 3.09 -2.00 6.19
CA ILE A 59 2.82 -3.41 5.86
C ILE A 59 3.95 -3.98 5.00
N MET A 60 4.49 -3.24 4.03
CA MET A 60 5.57 -3.74 3.18
C MET A 60 6.85 -3.99 3.98
N ILE A 61 7.21 -3.07 4.88
CA ILE A 61 8.37 -3.24 5.77
C ILE A 61 8.16 -4.44 6.68
N ALA A 62 6.99 -4.56 7.32
CA ALA A 62 6.70 -5.68 8.20
C ALA A 62 6.68 -7.03 7.46
N HIS A 63 6.14 -7.06 6.24
CA HIS A 63 6.16 -8.22 5.35
C HIS A 63 7.58 -8.70 5.08
N LEU A 64 8.49 -7.80 4.71
CA LEU A 64 9.87 -8.14 4.35
C LEU A 64 10.78 -8.39 5.56
N SER A 65 10.35 -7.99 6.76
CA SER A 65 11.13 -8.16 7.97
C SER A 65 11.29 -9.64 8.33
N GLN A 66 12.55 -10.05 8.54
CA GLN A 66 12.88 -11.41 9.00
C GLN A 66 12.37 -11.69 10.42
N ALA A 67 11.98 -10.65 11.17
CA ALA A 67 11.57 -10.76 12.56
C ALA A 67 10.15 -11.31 12.74
N CYS A 68 9.34 -11.42 11.67
CA CYS A 68 7.97 -11.87 11.82
C CYS A 68 7.47 -12.76 10.68
N ASN A 69 6.67 -13.78 11.05
CA ASN A 69 5.84 -14.49 10.09
C ASN A 69 4.62 -13.61 9.79
N PHE A 70 4.76 -12.72 8.81
CA PHE A 70 3.70 -11.75 8.51
C PHE A 70 2.47 -12.46 7.89
N PRO A 71 1.25 -12.13 8.32
CA PRO A 71 0.04 -12.82 7.87
C PRO A 71 -0.21 -12.60 6.37
N LYS A 72 -0.87 -13.58 5.74
CA LYS A 72 -1.29 -13.46 4.32
C LYS A 72 -2.45 -12.48 4.10
N ARG A 73 -3.17 -12.12 5.16
CA ARG A 73 -4.31 -11.20 5.10
C ARG A 73 -4.23 -10.23 6.27
N VAL A 74 -4.49 -8.96 5.99
CA VAL A 74 -4.53 -7.89 6.99
C VAL A 74 -5.79 -7.06 6.83
N ILE A 75 -6.35 -6.61 7.95
CA ILE A 75 -7.44 -5.65 7.98
C ILE A 75 -6.94 -4.49 8.83
N LEU A 76 -6.80 -3.31 8.22
CA LEU A 76 -6.42 -2.09 8.93
C LEU A 76 -7.61 -1.15 8.98
N GLU A 77 -7.99 -0.78 10.20
CA GLU A 77 -9.10 0.11 10.43
C GLU A 77 -8.57 1.53 10.72
N GLY A 78 -8.70 2.41 9.73
CA GLY A 78 -8.43 3.84 9.90
C GLY A 78 -9.65 4.61 10.40
N THR A 79 -9.47 5.88 10.74
CA THR A 79 -10.57 6.77 11.15
C THR A 79 -11.63 6.91 10.06
N THR A 80 -11.21 7.04 8.79
CA THR A 80 -12.07 7.31 7.64
C THR A 80 -12.14 6.17 6.64
N TYR A 81 -11.45 5.06 6.90
CA TYR A 81 -11.33 3.96 5.96
C TYR A 81 -11.13 2.60 6.66
N ILE A 82 -11.37 1.53 5.91
CA ILE A 82 -10.90 0.18 6.21
C ILE A 82 -10.09 -0.27 5.00
N LEU A 83 -8.93 -0.87 5.26
CA LEU A 83 -8.04 -1.40 4.23
C LEU A 83 -7.94 -2.92 4.40
N HIS A 84 -8.43 -3.69 3.44
CA HIS A 84 -8.26 -5.15 3.41
C HIS A 84 -7.08 -5.48 2.50
N GLY A 85 -5.98 -5.98 3.06
CA GLY A 85 -4.82 -6.42 2.30
C GLY A 85 -4.78 -7.93 2.16
N GLU A 86 -4.47 -8.41 0.96
CA GLU A 86 -4.17 -9.81 0.68
C GLU A 86 -2.79 -9.93 0.02
N ARG A 87 -1.96 -10.83 0.57
CA ARG A 87 -0.65 -11.20 0.04
C ARG A 87 -0.80 -12.40 -0.88
N LEU A 88 -0.30 -12.24 -2.10
CA LEU A 88 -0.34 -13.26 -3.15
C LEU A 88 1.08 -13.46 -3.70
N PRO A 89 1.40 -14.65 -4.24
CA PRO A 89 2.66 -14.84 -4.96
C PRO A 89 2.81 -13.84 -6.12
N CYS A 90 4.03 -13.34 -6.30
CA CYS A 90 4.41 -12.47 -7.38
C CYS A 90 4.94 -13.31 -8.56
N GLU A 91 4.13 -13.48 -9.60
CA GLU A 91 4.49 -14.25 -10.81
C GLU A 91 5.27 -13.44 -11.85
N LEU A 92 5.74 -12.24 -11.48
CA LEU A 92 6.56 -11.45 -12.39
C LEU A 92 7.82 -12.25 -12.76
N VAL A 93 8.19 -12.18 -14.05
CA VAL A 93 9.35 -12.89 -14.58
C VAL A 93 10.56 -12.50 -13.73
N LYS A 94 11.17 -13.50 -13.06
CA LYS A 94 12.34 -13.32 -12.17
C LYS A 94 13.56 -12.68 -12.86
N GLU A 95 13.47 -12.47 -14.16
CA GLU A 95 14.47 -11.83 -15.02
C GLU A 95 14.32 -10.30 -15.08
N LEU A 96 13.28 -9.72 -14.48
CA LEU A 96 13.09 -8.28 -14.46
C LEU A 96 14.12 -7.62 -13.52
N VAL A 97 15.09 -6.92 -14.10
CA VAL A 97 16.11 -6.17 -13.35
C VAL A 97 15.59 -4.77 -13.07
N LEU A 98 15.24 -4.49 -11.83
CA LEU A 98 14.84 -3.15 -11.37
C LEU A 98 16.05 -2.41 -10.79
N LYS A 99 16.09 -1.10 -11.03
CA LYS A 99 17.09 -0.19 -10.45
C LYS A 99 16.43 1.02 -9.81
N HIS A 100 16.99 1.47 -8.68
CA HIS A 100 16.66 2.75 -8.06
C HIS A 100 17.91 3.61 -8.03
N GLY A 101 18.02 4.53 -8.99
CA GLY A 101 19.31 5.19 -9.27
C GLY A 101 20.33 4.17 -9.76
N GLU A 102 21.46 4.05 -9.05
CA GLU A 102 22.52 3.09 -9.36
C GLU A 102 22.35 1.75 -8.63
N GLU A 103 21.46 1.68 -7.65
CA GLU A 103 21.23 0.48 -6.84
C GLU A 103 20.36 -0.53 -7.59
N SER A 104 20.76 -1.81 -7.55
CA SER A 104 19.93 -2.91 -8.03
C SER A 104 18.89 -3.26 -6.97
N VAL A 105 17.66 -3.48 -7.38
CA VAL A 105 16.52 -3.70 -6.47
C VAL A 105 15.94 -5.08 -6.73
N LYS A 106 15.81 -5.87 -5.66
CA LYS A 106 15.25 -7.21 -5.74
C LYS A 106 13.72 -7.17 -5.76
N ILE A 107 13.10 -7.94 -6.64
CA ILE A 107 11.64 -8.06 -6.63
C ILE A 107 11.25 -9.03 -5.50
N ALA A 108 10.30 -8.62 -4.66
CA ALA A 108 9.77 -9.48 -3.61
C ALA A 108 9.00 -10.67 -4.21
N ASP A 109 9.08 -11.83 -3.55
CA ASP A 109 8.40 -13.06 -3.97
C ASP A 109 6.86 -12.95 -3.89
N ASP A 110 6.36 -11.99 -3.13
CA ASP A 110 4.94 -11.73 -2.94
C ASP A 110 4.57 -10.31 -3.41
N LYS A 111 3.33 -10.18 -3.89
CA LYS A 111 2.64 -8.93 -4.19
C LYS A 111 1.47 -8.72 -3.23
N TRP A 112 1.02 -7.48 -3.12
CA TRP A 112 -0.11 -7.12 -2.27
C TRP A 112 -1.24 -6.47 -3.05
N ILE A 113 -2.46 -6.91 -2.78
CA ILE A 113 -3.68 -6.28 -3.28
C ILE A 113 -4.47 -5.76 -2.09
N PHE A 114 -4.84 -4.48 -2.13
CA PHE A 114 -5.59 -3.81 -1.10
C PHE A 114 -6.94 -3.35 -1.59
N GLU A 115 -7.99 -3.69 -0.83
CA GLU A 115 -9.30 -3.07 -0.94
C GLU A 115 -9.39 -1.87 -0.01
N PHE A 116 -9.63 -0.68 -0.56
CA PHE A 116 -9.92 0.52 0.19
C PHE A 116 -11.43 0.75 0.29
N VAL A 117 -11.95 0.61 1.51
CA VAL A 117 -13.36 0.82 1.85
C VAL A 117 -13.50 2.13 2.63
N PRO A 118 -14.08 3.19 2.06
CA PRO A 118 -14.31 4.43 2.80
C PRO A 118 -15.39 4.24 3.88
N LYS A 119 -15.14 4.74 5.10
CA LYS A 119 -16.16 4.80 6.15
C LYS A 119 -17.08 5.99 5.91
N LYS A 120 -18.40 5.76 5.90
CA LYS A 120 -19.39 6.84 5.93
C LYS A 120 -19.36 7.53 7.30
N GLY A 121 -18.67 8.66 7.40
CA GLY A 121 -18.75 9.53 8.57
C GLY A 121 -17.45 10.27 8.88
N SER A 122 -17.35 11.51 8.39
CA SER A 122 -16.57 12.64 8.94
C SER A 122 -16.70 13.91 8.08
N LEU A 123 -17.74 14.04 7.25
CA LEU A 123 -18.16 15.37 6.77
C LEU A 123 -19.10 15.90 7.85
N GLY A 124 -18.57 16.78 8.70
CA GLY A 124 -19.35 17.45 9.72
C GLY A 124 -20.63 18.00 9.09
N MET A 125 -21.76 17.49 9.55
CA MET A 125 -23.00 18.24 9.51
C MET A 125 -22.76 19.51 10.33
N LYS A 126 -22.33 20.60 9.67
CA LYS A 126 -22.63 21.91 10.22
C LYS A 126 -24.14 22.00 10.22
N LYS A 127 -24.73 21.79 11.39
CA LYS A 127 -26.10 22.16 11.69
C LYS A 127 -26.19 23.64 11.34
N LEU A 128 -26.89 24.00 10.25
CA LEU A 128 -27.36 25.36 10.08
C LEU A 128 -28.35 25.58 11.21
N GLU A 129 -27.97 26.34 12.23
CA GLU A 129 -28.93 26.96 13.12
C GLU A 129 -29.53 28.15 12.37
N ALA A 130 -30.86 28.16 12.31
CA ALA A 130 -31.70 29.19 11.70
C ALA A 130 -31.86 30.38 12.64
#